data_AF-A0A813DV44-F1
#
_entry.id   AF-A0A813DV44-F1
#
_cell.length_a   1.000
_cell.length_b   1.000
_cell.length_c   1.000
_cell.angle_alpha   90.00
_cell.angle_beta   90.00
_cell.angle_gamma   90.00
#
_symmetry.space_group_name_H-M   'P 1'
#
loop_
_entity.id
_entity.type
_entity.pdbx_description
1 polymer ?
#
loop_
_entity_poly.entity_id
_entity_poly.type
_entity_poly.pdbx_seq_one_letter_code
_entity_poly.pdbx_strand_id
1 'polypeptide(L)'
;MGNALQQLRELNEERTEQFAKVRRYFSSNNVQSGLAKKAWAALSLAAQKPKRRTHWDEIKILQHLPKSLQAELHRHIREPILSVHPFFSAFDRSFTMQLQQVYQLCISEISTEQGQELFHTGEASTQMYFVMEGTFCYHAGGMTAEPSFLSTGQWVGEPVLWMNWKHTGRLLAKTPCAVLAVKSKELQETLGSEAGDAGAIVREYAMQFTRHCYNNSYLLTDIGVDVDTVGKLVELAFEPPLEPPQEDSDLESSQSSTWLDTSQNPRSP
;
A
#
# COMPACT_ATOMS: atom_id res chain seq x y z
N MET A 1 21.23 -7.31 40.36
CA MET A 1 20.51 -6.05 40.09
C MET A 1 21.38 -4.94 39.46
N GLY A 2 22.72 -5.06 39.33
CA GLY A 2 23.56 -4.00 38.73
C GLY A 2 23.60 -3.93 37.19
N ASN A 3 23.19 -4.99 36.48
CA ASN A 3 23.39 -5.10 35.03
C ASN A 3 22.45 -4.21 34.20
N ALA A 4 21.20 -4.03 34.66
CA ALA A 4 20.20 -3.24 33.94
C ALA A 4 20.50 -1.73 33.95
N LEU A 5 21.02 -1.20 35.07
CA LEU A 5 21.41 0.22 35.18
C LEU A 5 22.67 0.53 34.35
N GLN A 6 23.58 -0.42 34.24
CA GLN A 6 24.79 -0.29 33.43
C GLN A 6 24.47 -0.30 31.93
N GLN A 7 23.62 -1.24 31.49
CA GLN A 7 23.08 -1.27 30.12
C GLN A 7 22.32 0.01 29.76
N LEU A 8 21.55 0.58 30.70
CA LEU A 8 20.84 1.84 30.49
C LEU A 8 21.79 3.05 30.34
N ARG A 9 22.92 3.04 31.05
CA ARG A 9 23.95 4.07 30.91
C ARG A 9 24.67 3.97 29.57
N GLU A 10 25.11 2.77 29.20
CA GLU A 10 25.77 2.50 27.91
C GLU A 10 24.88 2.92 26.73
N LEU A 11 23.59 2.56 26.75
CA LEU A 11 22.62 2.99 25.73
C LEU A 11 22.43 4.52 25.68
N ASN A 12 22.48 5.20 26.83
CA ASN A 12 22.38 6.66 26.88
C ASN A 12 23.65 7.36 26.40
N GLU A 13 24.82 6.79 26.67
CA GLU A 13 26.13 7.28 26.20
C GLU A 13 26.23 7.13 24.68
N GLU A 14 25.92 5.95 24.14
CA GLU A 14 25.93 5.70 22.69
C GLU A 14 24.96 6.66 21.96
N ARG A 15 23.76 6.86 22.51
CA ARG A 15 22.80 7.84 21.98
C ARG A 15 23.41 9.24 21.95
N THR A 16 24.00 9.68 23.06
CA THR A 16 24.60 11.03 23.15
C THR A 16 25.71 11.23 22.12
N GLU A 17 26.52 10.20 21.90
CA GLU A 17 27.56 10.20 20.88
C GLU A 17 26.99 10.32 19.46
N GLN A 18 25.94 9.56 19.13
CA GLN A 18 25.28 9.62 17.82
C GLN A 18 24.67 11.01 17.56
N PHE A 19 24.01 11.62 18.54
CA PHE A 19 23.49 12.98 18.40
C PHE A 19 24.61 14.02 18.21
N ALA A 20 25.76 13.85 18.87
CA ALA A 20 26.92 14.70 18.64
C ALA A 20 27.48 14.56 17.21
N LYS A 21 27.52 13.33 16.67
CA LYS A 21 27.91 13.06 15.27
C LYS A 21 26.98 13.75 14.27
N VAL A 22 25.67 13.70 14.48
CA VAL A 22 24.69 14.39 13.62
C VAL A 22 24.90 15.90 13.61
N ARG A 23 25.14 16.53 14.77
CA ARG A 23 25.43 17.99 14.83
C ARG A 23 26.67 18.35 14.02
N ARG A 24 27.75 17.58 14.19
CA ARG A 24 28.99 17.79 13.43
C ARG A 24 28.74 17.61 11.94
N TYR A 25 28.02 16.56 11.54
CA TYR A 25 27.69 16.30 10.14
C TYR A 25 26.88 17.44 9.49
N PHE A 26 25.85 17.96 10.17
CA PHE A 26 25.08 19.10 9.65
C PHE A 26 25.91 20.38 9.54
N SER A 27 26.79 20.62 10.52
CA SER A 27 27.70 21.77 10.51
C SER A 27 28.74 21.66 9.39
N SER A 28 29.34 20.49 9.18
CA SER A 28 30.37 20.29 8.15
C SER A 28 29.81 20.35 6.73
N ASN A 29 28.53 20.01 6.53
CA ASN A 29 27.87 20.02 5.23
C ASN A 29 27.04 21.28 4.96
N ASN A 30 27.15 22.33 5.80
CA ASN A 30 26.40 23.58 5.66
C ASN A 30 24.88 23.38 5.44
N VAL A 31 24.29 22.42 6.17
CA VAL A 31 22.86 22.14 6.07
C VAL A 31 22.08 23.39 6.50
N GLN A 32 21.14 23.84 5.66
CA GLN A 32 20.32 25.01 5.94
C GLN A 32 19.65 24.90 7.32
N SER A 33 19.65 25.98 8.09
CA SER A 33 19.18 26.01 9.48
C SER A 33 17.75 25.50 9.65
N GLY A 34 16.86 25.80 8.70
CA GLY A 34 15.49 25.29 8.67
C GLY A 34 15.40 23.77 8.51
N LEU A 35 16.19 23.20 7.60
CA LEU A 35 16.24 21.75 7.37
C LEU A 35 16.92 21.03 8.55
N ALA A 36 18.01 21.57 9.06
CA ALA A 36 18.71 21.05 10.23
C ALA A 36 17.81 21.00 11.46
N LYS A 37 17.00 22.06 11.70
CA LYS A 37 16.05 22.10 12.81
C LYS A 37 14.94 21.06 12.66
N LYS A 38 14.39 20.88 11.46
CA LYS A 38 13.38 19.84 11.17
C LYS A 38 13.94 18.44 11.39
N ALA A 39 15.12 18.15 10.83
CA ALA A 39 15.77 16.86 10.99
C ALA A 39 16.13 16.57 12.47
N TRP A 40 16.61 17.59 13.20
CA TRP A 40 16.91 17.45 14.62
C TRP A 40 15.67 17.16 15.47
N ALA A 41 14.55 17.83 15.19
CA ALA A 41 13.28 17.58 15.87
C ALA A 41 12.79 16.14 15.62
N ALA A 42 12.83 15.66 14.37
CA ALA A 42 12.45 14.30 14.02
C ALA A 42 13.33 13.25 14.73
N LEU A 43 14.65 13.43 14.74
CA LEU A 43 15.58 12.53 15.44
C LEU A 43 15.35 12.53 16.96
N SER A 44 15.06 13.69 17.55
CA SER A 44 14.83 13.81 18.99
C SER A 44 13.52 13.14 19.42
N LEU A 45 12.48 13.15 18.56
CA LEU A 45 11.24 12.40 18.79
C LEU A 45 11.48 10.89 18.66
N ALA A 46 12.17 10.45 17.61
CA ALA A 46 12.53 9.04 17.39
C ALA A 46 13.42 8.45 18.51
N ALA A 47 14.15 9.29 19.24
CA ALA A 47 15.03 8.87 20.34
C ALA A 47 14.34 8.74 21.70
N GLN A 48 13.12 9.27 21.85
CA GLN A 48 12.24 8.89 22.95
C GLN A 48 11.77 7.47 22.62
N LYS A 49 11.96 6.49 23.51
CA LYS A 49 11.63 5.08 23.25
C LYS A 49 10.15 4.82 23.58
N PRO A 50 9.20 4.89 22.64
CA PRO A 50 7.95 4.17 22.78
C PRO A 50 8.26 2.66 22.76
N LYS A 51 7.38 1.84 23.35
CA LYS A 51 7.39 0.41 23.06
C LYS A 51 7.03 0.25 21.58
N ARG A 52 8.00 -0.12 20.74
CA ARG A 52 7.74 -0.48 19.35
C ARG A 52 7.30 -1.93 19.29
N ARG A 53 6.38 -2.24 18.38
CA ARG A 53 6.04 -3.62 18.05
C ARG A 53 7.30 -4.33 17.54
N THR A 54 7.66 -5.45 18.16
CA THR A 54 8.79 -6.26 17.71
C THR A 54 8.39 -6.99 16.43
N HIS A 55 9.19 -6.82 15.38
CA HIS A 55 8.93 -7.48 14.10
C HIS A 55 9.38 -8.94 14.16
N TRP A 56 8.73 -9.80 13.37
CA TRP A 56 9.11 -11.21 13.26
C TRP A 56 10.61 -11.42 12.98
N ASP A 57 11.16 -10.68 12.01
CA ASP A 57 12.55 -10.85 11.57
C ASP A 57 13.60 -10.45 12.61
N GLU A 58 13.21 -9.65 13.62
CA GLU A 58 14.08 -9.28 14.74
C GLU A 58 14.23 -10.44 15.73
N ILE A 59 13.26 -11.35 15.78
CA ILE A 59 13.23 -12.47 16.72
C ILE A 59 13.93 -13.68 16.08
N LYS A 60 15.26 -13.66 16.07
CA LYS A 60 16.11 -14.68 15.44
C LYS A 60 15.76 -16.13 15.82
N ILE A 61 15.31 -16.37 17.06
CA ILE A 61 14.94 -17.72 17.51
C ILE A 61 13.75 -18.31 16.75
N LEU A 62 12.82 -17.47 16.26
CA LEU A 62 11.68 -17.92 15.45
C LEU A 62 12.11 -18.46 14.09
N GLN A 63 13.27 -18.02 13.57
CA GLN A 63 13.80 -18.49 12.29
C GLN A 63 14.26 -19.96 12.34
N HIS A 64 14.45 -20.52 13.54
CA HIS A 64 14.78 -21.94 13.73
C HIS A 64 13.56 -22.87 13.75
N LEU A 65 12.34 -22.32 13.78
CA LEU A 65 11.13 -23.14 13.70
C LEU A 65 11.05 -23.84 12.34
N PRO A 66 10.46 -25.04 12.26
CA PRO A 66 10.12 -25.67 10.98
C PRO A 66 9.31 -24.72 10.08
N LYS A 67 9.57 -24.74 8.77
CA LYS A 67 8.90 -23.84 7.80
C LYS A 67 7.38 -23.92 7.86
N SER A 68 6.81 -25.10 8.11
CA SER A 68 5.36 -25.29 8.28
C SER A 68 4.80 -24.53 9.47
N LEU A 69 5.48 -24.56 10.62
CA LEU A 69 5.07 -23.80 11.81
C LEU A 69 5.27 -22.31 11.65
N GLN A 70 6.33 -21.87 10.94
CA GLN A 70 6.50 -20.46 10.60
C GLN A 70 5.34 -19.97 9.72
N ALA A 71 4.93 -20.75 8.71
CA ALA A 71 3.80 -20.41 7.85
C ALA A 71 2.48 -20.33 8.63
N GLU A 72 2.22 -21.26 9.54
CA GLU A 72 1.03 -21.24 10.39
C GLU A 72 0.98 -20.02 11.32
N LEU A 73 2.10 -19.69 11.98
CA LEU A 73 2.20 -18.49 12.81
C LEU A 73 2.05 -17.20 12.00
N HIS A 74 2.70 -17.12 10.83
CA HIS A 74 2.53 -15.98 9.93
C HIS A 74 1.09 -15.79 9.51
N ARG A 75 0.40 -16.88 9.11
CA ARG A 75 -1.04 -16.83 8.81
C ARG A 75 -1.82 -16.31 10.02
N HIS A 76 -1.65 -16.93 11.18
CA HIS A 76 -2.43 -16.58 12.37
C HIS A 76 -2.28 -15.10 12.79
N ILE A 77 -1.08 -14.53 12.60
CA ILE A 77 -0.82 -13.12 12.91
C ILE A 77 -1.35 -12.17 11.82
N ARG A 78 -1.25 -12.55 10.54
CA ARG A 78 -1.54 -11.69 9.37
C ARG A 78 -3.00 -11.75 8.92
N GLU A 79 -3.66 -12.89 9.09
CA GLU A 79 -5.05 -13.14 8.68
C GLU A 79 -6.05 -12.15 9.31
N PRO A 80 -6.04 -11.88 10.64
CA PRO A 80 -6.98 -10.94 11.24
C PRO A 80 -6.84 -9.50 10.74
N ILE A 81 -5.66 -9.14 10.20
CA ILE A 81 -5.38 -7.79 9.68
C ILE A 81 -5.84 -7.70 8.22
N LEU A 82 -5.47 -8.67 7.38
CA LEU A 82 -5.85 -8.66 5.97
C LEU A 82 -7.35 -8.89 5.75
N SER A 83 -7.98 -9.71 6.58
CA SER A 83 -9.42 -10.02 6.48
C SER A 83 -10.34 -8.83 6.76
N VAL A 84 -9.81 -7.71 7.27
CA VAL A 84 -10.57 -6.45 7.35
C VAL A 84 -10.89 -5.92 5.95
N HIS A 85 -10.06 -6.23 4.95
CA HIS A 85 -10.31 -5.85 3.58
C HIS A 85 -11.30 -6.82 2.90
N PRO A 86 -12.41 -6.34 2.30
CA PRO A 86 -13.41 -7.23 1.72
C PRO A 86 -12.85 -8.17 0.64
N PHE A 87 -11.94 -7.68 -0.22
CA PHE A 87 -11.30 -8.54 -1.24
C PHE A 87 -10.55 -9.72 -0.62
N PHE A 88 -9.65 -9.47 0.35
CA PHE A 88 -8.86 -10.54 0.96
C PHE A 88 -9.74 -11.49 1.78
N SER A 89 -10.78 -10.98 2.46
CA SER A 89 -11.75 -11.82 3.17
C SER A 89 -12.52 -12.75 2.22
N ALA A 90 -13.04 -12.23 1.10
CA ALA A 90 -13.73 -13.04 0.11
C ALA A 90 -12.79 -14.04 -0.57
N PHE A 91 -11.57 -13.60 -0.89
CA PHE A 91 -10.58 -14.43 -1.55
C PHE A 91 -10.11 -15.60 -0.68
N ASP A 92 -9.94 -15.42 0.64
CA ASP A 92 -9.57 -16.52 1.54
C ASP A 92 -10.59 -17.66 1.55
N ARG A 93 -11.89 -17.31 1.46
CA ARG A 93 -12.98 -18.29 1.49
C ARG A 93 -12.99 -19.21 0.28
N SER A 94 -12.58 -18.69 -0.88
CA SER A 94 -12.59 -19.44 -2.15
C SER A 94 -11.22 -20.01 -2.52
N PHE A 95 -10.14 -19.33 -2.14
CA PHE A 95 -8.77 -19.57 -2.60
C PHE A 95 -7.77 -19.54 -1.43
N THR A 96 -8.07 -20.28 -0.36
CA THR A 96 -7.24 -20.32 0.87
C THR A 96 -5.77 -20.65 0.59
N MET A 97 -5.49 -21.57 -0.35
CA MET A 97 -4.11 -21.97 -0.65
C MET A 97 -3.29 -20.83 -1.27
N GLN A 98 -3.90 -20.06 -2.16
CA GLN A 98 -3.29 -18.89 -2.78
C GLN A 98 -3.07 -17.80 -1.74
N LEU A 99 -4.05 -17.55 -0.86
CA LEU A 99 -3.88 -16.54 0.19
C LEU A 99 -2.83 -16.95 1.22
N GLN A 100 -2.63 -18.25 1.48
CA GLN A 100 -1.49 -18.73 2.28
C GLN A 100 -0.14 -18.33 1.67
N GLN A 101 0.00 -18.41 0.34
CA GLN A 101 1.22 -17.93 -0.32
C GLN A 101 1.37 -16.41 -0.19
N VAL A 102 0.28 -15.65 -0.30
CA VAL A 102 0.28 -14.20 -0.07
C VAL A 102 0.77 -13.88 1.34
N TYR A 103 0.24 -14.58 2.36
CA TYR A 103 0.68 -14.41 3.73
C TYR A 103 2.18 -14.65 3.88
N GLN A 104 2.77 -15.59 3.14
CA GLN A 104 4.18 -15.95 3.26
C GLN A 104 5.11 -15.04 2.45
N LEU A 105 4.73 -14.66 1.23
CA LEU A 105 5.65 -14.09 0.23
C LEU A 105 5.42 -12.59 0.01
N CYS A 106 4.19 -12.11 0.16
CA CYS A 106 3.81 -10.76 -0.27
C CYS A 106 3.78 -9.75 0.87
N ILE A 107 3.95 -10.19 2.13
CA ILE A 107 3.70 -9.36 3.31
C ILE A 107 4.99 -9.07 4.08
N SER A 108 5.14 -7.81 4.50
CA SER A 108 6.21 -7.35 5.40
C SER A 108 5.67 -6.41 6.48
N GLU A 109 6.37 -6.28 7.59
CA GLU A 109 6.06 -5.33 8.66
C GLU A 109 6.97 -4.10 8.58
N ILE A 110 6.39 -2.91 8.71
CA ILE A 110 7.11 -1.64 8.70
C ILE A 110 6.75 -0.86 9.95
N SER A 111 7.77 -0.35 10.64
CA SER A 111 7.63 0.57 11.77
C SER A 111 8.01 1.98 11.33
N THR A 112 7.23 2.98 11.76
CA THR A 112 7.45 4.39 11.43
C THR A 112 7.47 5.21 12.71
N GLU A 113 8.48 6.05 12.87
CA GLU A 113 8.58 6.93 14.03
C GLU A 113 7.66 8.13 13.91
N GLN A 114 7.26 8.69 15.05
CA GLN A 114 6.53 9.95 15.08
C GLN A 114 7.29 11.03 14.29
N GLY A 115 6.58 11.66 13.35
CA GLY A 115 7.12 12.72 12.50
C GLY A 115 7.84 12.22 11.24
N GLN A 116 7.93 10.90 11.01
CA GLN A 116 8.41 10.35 9.74
C GLN A 116 7.26 10.17 8.75
N GLU A 117 7.58 10.32 7.47
CA GLU A 117 6.68 10.03 6.37
C GLU A 117 6.82 8.56 5.98
N LEU A 118 5.70 7.85 5.81
CA LEU A 118 5.70 6.49 5.27
C LEU A 118 5.92 6.51 3.75
N PHE A 119 5.30 7.48 3.08
CA PHE A 119 5.48 7.80 1.67
C PHE A 119 5.14 9.27 1.42
N HIS A 120 5.59 9.81 0.29
CA HIS A 120 5.33 11.20 -0.09
C HIS A 120 4.68 11.33 -1.48
N THR A 121 4.10 12.51 -1.74
CA THR A 121 3.45 12.79 -3.02
C THR A 121 4.41 12.62 -4.20
N GLY A 122 3.93 12.00 -5.27
CA GLY A 122 4.65 11.76 -6.51
C GLY A 122 5.58 10.54 -6.50
N GLU A 123 5.80 9.93 -5.34
CA GLU A 123 6.58 8.70 -5.21
C GLU A 123 5.87 7.54 -5.92
N ALA A 124 6.63 6.72 -6.66
CA ALA A 124 6.09 5.51 -7.25
C ALA A 124 5.72 4.53 -6.15
N SER A 125 4.44 4.17 -6.07
CA SER A 125 3.98 3.27 -5.03
C SER A 125 4.36 1.83 -5.36
N THR A 126 4.70 1.05 -4.33
CA THR A 126 5.02 -0.38 -4.46
C THR A 126 4.27 -1.27 -3.48
N GLN A 127 3.51 -0.67 -2.55
CA GLN A 127 2.94 -1.38 -1.42
C GLN A 127 1.63 -0.73 -0.97
N MET A 128 0.66 -1.58 -0.61
CA MET A 128 -0.52 -1.21 0.15
C MET A 128 -0.25 -1.43 1.64
N TYR A 129 -0.80 -0.59 2.52
CA TYR A 129 -0.53 -0.62 3.96
C TYR A 129 -1.80 -0.77 4.79
N PHE A 130 -1.75 -1.62 5.81
CA PHE A 130 -2.75 -1.75 6.87
C PHE A 130 -2.19 -1.21 8.18
N VAL A 131 -2.91 -0.31 8.84
CA VAL A 131 -2.48 0.24 10.13
C VAL A 131 -2.72 -0.79 11.23
N MET A 132 -1.63 -1.27 11.85
CA MET A 132 -1.72 -2.17 13.01
C MET A 132 -1.74 -1.40 14.33
N GLU A 133 -0.93 -0.34 14.42
CA GLU A 133 -0.77 0.47 15.63
C GLU A 133 -0.48 1.92 15.25
N GLY A 134 -0.97 2.83 16.08
CA GLY A 134 -0.70 4.26 15.98
C GLY A 134 -1.69 5.01 15.09
N THR A 135 -1.30 6.24 14.73
CA THR A 135 -2.13 7.14 13.92
C THR A 135 -1.28 7.83 12.88
N PHE A 136 -1.74 7.75 11.63
CA PHE A 136 -1.18 8.52 10.53
C PHE A 136 -2.09 9.68 10.16
N CYS A 137 -1.50 10.68 9.53
CA CYS A 137 -2.16 11.85 8.99
C CYS A 137 -1.78 11.98 7.51
N TYR A 138 -2.77 11.79 6.66
CA TYR A 138 -2.67 11.90 5.23
C TYR A 138 -2.98 13.32 4.79
N HIS A 139 -2.10 13.87 3.94
CA HIS A 139 -2.35 15.14 3.26
C HIS A 139 -2.41 14.86 1.76
N ALA A 140 -3.57 15.03 1.16
CA ALA A 140 -3.73 14.94 -0.29
C ALA A 140 -2.87 16.03 -0.98
N GLY A 141 -2.36 15.75 -2.17
CA GLY A 141 -1.48 16.67 -2.92
C GLY A 141 -2.16 17.95 -3.41
N GLY A 142 -3.49 18.07 -3.31
CA GLY A 142 -4.24 19.28 -3.61
C GLY A 142 -4.19 20.30 -2.45
N MET A 143 -3.99 21.59 -2.77
CA MET A 143 -3.69 22.66 -1.80
C MET A 143 -4.83 23.04 -0.81
N THR A 144 -5.97 22.35 -0.79
CA THR A 144 -7.15 22.79 -0.02
C THR A 144 -7.92 21.68 0.71
N ALA A 145 -7.45 20.42 0.69
CA ALA A 145 -8.14 19.34 1.41
C ALA A 145 -7.73 19.30 2.88
N GLU A 146 -8.71 19.17 3.77
CA GLU A 146 -8.47 18.88 5.19
C GLU A 146 -7.70 17.56 5.34
N PRO A 147 -6.73 17.47 6.26
CA PRO A 147 -5.98 16.24 6.47
C PRO A 147 -6.91 15.14 6.98
N SER A 148 -6.72 13.94 6.44
CA SER A 148 -7.43 12.74 6.88
C SER A 148 -6.57 11.95 7.85
N PHE A 149 -7.19 11.29 8.83
CA PHE A 149 -6.49 10.49 9.81
C PHE A 149 -6.77 9.00 9.61
N LEU A 150 -5.72 8.19 9.67
CA LEU A 150 -5.80 6.74 9.59
C LEU A 150 -5.40 6.14 10.94
N SER A 151 -6.22 5.25 11.46
CA SER A 151 -6.05 4.55 12.73
C SER A 151 -6.04 3.03 12.51
N THR A 152 -5.73 2.27 13.57
CA THR A 152 -5.71 0.80 13.54
C THR A 152 -6.93 0.20 12.85
N GLY A 153 -6.69 -0.75 11.95
CA GLY A 153 -7.71 -1.45 11.16
C GLY A 153 -8.03 -0.81 9.81
N GLN A 154 -7.60 0.43 9.58
CA GLN A 154 -7.75 1.08 8.27
C GLN A 154 -6.57 0.76 7.35
N TRP A 155 -6.79 0.90 6.04
CA TRP A 155 -5.77 0.69 5.01
C TRP A 155 -5.62 1.89 4.07
N VAL A 156 -4.53 1.90 3.31
CA VAL A 156 -4.15 2.97 2.39
C VAL A 156 -3.25 2.41 1.29
N GLY A 157 -3.31 3.01 0.10
CA GLY A 157 -2.47 2.66 -1.04
C GLY A 157 -2.95 1.46 -1.84
N GLU A 158 -4.22 1.03 -1.69
CA GLU A 158 -4.78 -0.10 -2.46
C GLU A 158 -4.58 0.01 -3.99
N PRO A 159 -4.70 1.17 -4.65
CA PRO A 159 -4.57 1.26 -6.11
C PRO A 159 -3.27 0.65 -6.68
N VAL A 160 -2.18 0.66 -5.90
CA VAL A 160 -0.90 0.08 -6.31
C VAL A 160 -0.94 -1.42 -6.61
N LEU A 161 -1.90 -2.14 -6.02
CA LEU A 161 -2.05 -3.57 -6.26
C LEU A 161 -2.59 -3.85 -7.67
N TRP A 162 -3.38 -2.92 -8.22
CA TRP A 162 -4.21 -3.16 -9.41
C TRP A 162 -3.76 -2.37 -10.63
N MET A 163 -3.11 -1.21 -10.42
CA MET A 163 -2.70 -0.31 -11.50
C MET A 163 -1.37 0.39 -11.18
N ASN A 164 -0.77 0.98 -12.21
CA ASN A 164 0.41 1.82 -12.03
C ASN A 164 0.04 3.05 -11.20
N TRP A 165 0.58 3.12 -9.99
CA TRP A 165 0.20 4.13 -9.01
C TRP A 165 1.39 4.97 -8.56
N LYS A 166 1.17 6.27 -8.48
CA LYS A 166 2.04 7.21 -7.75
C LYS A 166 1.24 7.80 -6.62
N HIS A 167 1.86 7.90 -5.45
CA HIS A 167 1.20 8.48 -4.29
C HIS A 167 0.71 9.89 -4.60
N THR A 168 -0.58 10.10 -4.44
CA THR A 168 -1.26 11.38 -4.70
C THR A 168 -1.14 12.34 -3.51
N GLY A 169 -0.77 11.83 -2.34
CA GLY A 169 -0.54 12.60 -1.13
C GLY A 169 0.68 12.09 -0.37
N ARG A 170 0.87 12.65 0.82
CA ARG A 170 1.89 12.19 1.78
C ARG A 170 1.24 11.64 3.03
N LEU A 171 1.84 10.61 3.61
CA LEU A 171 1.35 9.98 4.82
C LEU A 171 2.35 10.13 5.96
N LEU A 172 1.99 10.90 6.98
CA LEU A 172 2.87 11.26 8.09
C LEU A 172 2.45 10.57 9.38
N ALA A 173 3.37 9.91 10.06
CA ALA A 173 3.13 9.30 11.37
C ALA A 173 2.98 10.39 12.46
N LYS A 174 1.83 10.40 13.16
CA LYS A 174 1.55 11.33 14.26
C LYS A 174 1.88 10.75 15.62
N THR A 175 1.93 9.43 15.71
CA THR A 175 2.48 8.64 16.81
C THR A 175 3.55 7.71 16.24
N PRO A 176 4.28 6.96 17.07
CA PRO A 176 4.92 5.74 16.61
C PRO A 176 3.85 4.82 16.01
N CYS A 177 4.13 4.26 14.84
CA CYS A 177 3.19 3.45 14.09
C CYS A 177 3.82 2.14 13.64
N ALA A 178 2.99 1.12 13.48
CA ALA A 178 3.35 -0.13 12.83
C ALA A 178 2.30 -0.46 11.77
N VAL A 179 2.76 -0.84 10.57
CA VAL A 179 1.90 -1.19 9.44
C VAL A 179 2.27 -2.54 8.86
N LEU A 180 1.26 -3.25 8.37
CA LEU A 180 1.44 -4.44 7.56
C LEU A 180 1.38 -4.03 6.09
N ALA A 181 2.47 -4.25 5.36
CA ALA A 181 2.60 -3.87 3.96
C ALA A 181 2.41 -5.08 3.05
N VAL A 182 1.50 -4.96 2.08
CA VAL A 182 1.28 -5.92 1.00
C VAL A 182 2.01 -5.39 -0.24
N LYS A 183 3.02 -6.11 -0.70
CA LYS A 183 3.86 -5.70 -1.83
C LYS A 183 3.19 -6.04 -3.16
N SER A 184 3.02 -5.04 -4.01
CA SER A 184 2.24 -5.18 -5.24
C SER A 184 2.88 -6.16 -6.21
N LYS A 185 4.19 -6.08 -6.41
CA LYS A 185 4.92 -6.95 -7.33
C LYS A 185 4.81 -8.42 -6.92
N GLU A 186 5.14 -8.74 -5.68
CA GLU A 186 5.08 -10.11 -5.18
C GLU A 186 3.63 -10.64 -5.18
N LEU A 187 2.64 -9.80 -4.90
CA LEU A 187 1.22 -10.19 -4.98
C LEU A 187 0.80 -10.48 -6.42
N GLN A 188 1.17 -9.63 -7.38
CA GLN A 188 0.88 -9.81 -8.80
C GLN A 188 1.60 -11.06 -9.36
N GLU A 189 2.82 -11.35 -8.94
CA GLU A 189 3.53 -12.56 -9.32
C GLU A 189 2.88 -13.81 -8.71
N THR A 190 2.48 -13.75 -7.43
CA THR A 190 1.88 -14.88 -6.70
C THR A 190 0.48 -15.20 -7.21
N LEU A 191 -0.37 -14.18 -7.41
CA LEU A 191 -1.77 -14.37 -7.79
C LEU A 191 -2.01 -14.26 -9.30
N GLY A 192 -1.19 -13.49 -10.02
CA GLY A 192 -1.36 -13.22 -11.44
C GLY A 192 -0.72 -14.26 -12.36
N SER A 193 0.21 -15.07 -11.87
CA SER A 193 0.83 -16.16 -12.65
C SER A 193 -0.02 -17.44 -12.70
N GLU A 194 -1.09 -17.53 -11.89
CA GLU A 194 -1.96 -18.70 -11.87
C GLU A 194 -2.91 -18.73 -13.09
N ALA A 195 -2.74 -19.75 -13.93
CA ALA A 195 -3.76 -20.17 -14.88
C ALA A 195 -4.86 -20.90 -14.10
N GLY A 196 -5.89 -20.17 -13.65
CA GLY A 196 -7.01 -20.73 -12.91
C GLY A 196 -8.00 -19.67 -12.43
N ASP A 197 -9.04 -20.13 -11.74
CA ASP A 197 -10.15 -19.30 -11.25
C ASP A 197 -9.67 -18.18 -10.32
N ALA A 198 -8.68 -18.45 -9.46
CA ALA A 198 -8.08 -17.47 -8.56
C ALA A 198 -7.52 -16.25 -9.32
N GLY A 199 -6.71 -16.49 -10.36
CA GLY A 199 -6.16 -15.44 -11.20
C GLY A 199 -7.25 -14.71 -12.02
N ALA A 200 -8.31 -15.41 -12.42
CA ALA A 200 -9.45 -14.78 -13.11
C ALA A 200 -10.19 -13.80 -12.21
N ILE A 201 -10.49 -14.19 -10.96
CA ILE A 201 -11.13 -13.33 -9.96
C ILE A 201 -10.27 -12.11 -9.62
N VAL A 202 -8.96 -12.28 -9.47
CA VAL A 202 -8.03 -11.16 -9.21
C VAL A 202 -8.05 -10.16 -10.37
N ARG A 203 -8.02 -10.65 -11.62
CA ARG A 203 -8.10 -9.78 -12.81
C ARG A 203 -9.43 -9.07 -12.91
N GLU A 204 -10.53 -9.76 -12.64
CA GLU A 204 -11.87 -9.18 -12.67
C GLU A 204 -12.00 -8.08 -11.61
N TYR A 205 -11.59 -8.36 -10.37
CA TYR A 205 -11.58 -7.34 -9.30
C TYR A 205 -10.72 -6.13 -9.68
N ALA A 206 -9.50 -6.35 -10.20
CA ALA A 206 -8.62 -5.27 -10.63
C ALA A 206 -9.25 -4.42 -11.75
N MET A 207 -9.99 -5.04 -12.68
CA MET A 207 -10.71 -4.35 -13.74
C MET A 207 -11.88 -3.52 -13.17
N GLN A 208 -12.69 -4.09 -12.28
CA GLN A 208 -13.80 -3.38 -11.63
C GLN A 208 -13.30 -2.19 -10.80
N PHE A 209 -12.22 -2.39 -10.04
CA PHE A 209 -11.55 -1.33 -9.29
C PHE A 209 -11.06 -0.21 -10.21
N THR A 210 -10.35 -0.56 -11.29
CA THR A 210 -9.84 0.43 -12.25
C THR A 210 -10.97 1.19 -12.94
N ARG A 211 -12.06 0.51 -13.32
CA ARG A 211 -13.25 1.14 -13.91
C ARG A 211 -13.91 2.12 -12.93
N HIS A 212 -14.03 1.72 -11.67
CA HIS A 212 -14.53 2.60 -10.61
C HIS A 212 -13.65 3.85 -10.45
N CYS A 213 -12.32 3.68 -10.41
CA CYS A 213 -11.37 4.79 -10.31
C CYS A 213 -11.44 5.73 -11.53
N TYR A 214 -11.60 5.19 -12.74
CA TYR A 214 -11.74 5.99 -13.95
C TYR A 214 -13.00 6.89 -13.89
N ASN A 215 -14.14 6.31 -13.51
CA ASN A 215 -15.42 7.01 -13.39
C ASN A 215 -15.43 8.04 -12.24
N ASN A 216 -14.57 7.87 -11.24
CA ASN A 216 -14.47 8.75 -10.07
C ASN A 216 -13.08 9.40 -9.94
N SER A 217 -12.44 9.70 -11.08
CA SER A 217 -11.04 10.16 -11.12
C SER A 217 -10.75 11.40 -10.26
N TYR A 218 -11.75 12.26 -10.04
CA TYR A 218 -11.64 13.46 -9.20
C TYR A 218 -11.57 13.16 -7.69
N LEU A 219 -11.95 11.96 -7.25
CA LEU A 219 -11.89 11.50 -5.86
C LEU A 219 -10.71 10.57 -5.59
N LEU A 220 -9.87 10.32 -6.61
CA LEU A 220 -8.85 9.30 -6.53
C LEU A 220 -7.69 9.76 -5.65
N THR A 221 -7.55 9.11 -4.48
CA THR A 221 -6.47 9.36 -3.53
C THR A 221 -5.86 8.06 -3.02
N ASP A 222 -4.79 8.16 -2.23
CA ASP A 222 -4.20 6.99 -1.56
C ASP A 222 -5.10 6.39 -0.47
N ILE A 223 -5.96 7.21 0.15
CA ILE A 223 -7.03 6.70 1.01
C ILE A 223 -8.04 6.08 0.04
N GLY A 224 -8.04 4.75 0.02
CA GLY A 224 -8.78 3.97 -0.95
C GLY A 224 -10.29 4.19 -0.87
N VAL A 225 -11.00 3.38 -1.63
CA VAL A 225 -12.46 3.41 -1.64
C VAL A 225 -12.99 2.92 -0.29
N ASP A 226 -14.15 3.41 0.14
CA ASP A 226 -14.77 2.96 1.38
C ASP A 226 -15.11 1.47 1.35
N VAL A 227 -15.23 0.86 2.54
CA VAL A 227 -15.45 -0.59 2.71
C VAL A 227 -16.67 -1.09 1.94
N ASP A 228 -17.76 -0.31 1.90
CA ASP A 228 -19.01 -0.71 1.25
C ASP A 228 -18.84 -0.75 -0.26
N THR A 229 -18.17 0.26 -0.83
CA THR A 229 -17.87 0.28 -2.25
C THR A 229 -16.90 -0.82 -2.64
N VAL A 230 -15.86 -1.09 -1.85
CA VAL A 230 -14.97 -2.24 -2.06
C VAL A 230 -15.77 -3.55 -2.03
N GLY A 231 -16.72 -3.70 -1.10
CA GLY A 231 -17.63 -4.84 -1.05
C GLY A 231 -18.41 -5.06 -2.35
N LYS A 232 -18.98 -4.00 -2.93
CA LYS A 232 -19.69 -4.08 -4.22
C LYS A 232 -18.77 -4.50 -5.38
N LEU A 233 -17.53 -4.00 -5.40
CA LEU A 233 -16.55 -4.38 -6.42
C LEU A 233 -16.17 -5.86 -6.29
N VAL A 234 -16.07 -6.37 -5.06
CA VAL A 234 -15.84 -7.79 -4.78
C VAL A 234 -17.03 -8.63 -5.25
N GLU A 235 -18.26 -8.24 -4.94
CA GLU A 235 -19.47 -8.95 -5.40
C GLU A 235 -19.49 -9.07 -6.93
N LEU A 236 -19.24 -7.97 -7.64
CA LEU A 236 -19.16 -7.99 -9.11
C LEU A 236 -18.07 -8.91 -9.66
N ALA A 237 -16.96 -9.08 -8.93
CA ALA A 237 -15.86 -9.92 -9.36
C ALA A 237 -16.11 -11.41 -9.12
N PHE A 238 -16.73 -11.77 -7.98
CA PHE A 238 -17.00 -13.16 -7.61
C PHE A 238 -18.31 -13.70 -8.19
N GLU A 239 -19.28 -12.81 -8.42
CA GLU A 239 -20.60 -13.12 -8.98
C GLU A 239 -20.92 -12.14 -10.11
N PRO A 240 -20.25 -12.27 -11.28
CA PRO A 240 -20.51 -11.36 -12.39
C PRO A 240 -21.98 -11.48 -12.83
N PRO A 241 -22.68 -10.34 -13.05
CA PRO A 241 -24.07 -10.37 -13.48
C PRO A 241 -24.21 -11.15 -14.79
N LEU A 242 -25.28 -11.95 -14.88
CA LEU A 242 -25.56 -12.84 -16.03
C LEU A 242 -25.65 -12.09 -17.37
N GLU A 243 -25.92 -10.79 -17.34
CA GLU A 243 -25.91 -9.90 -18.49
C GLU A 243 -25.04 -8.66 -18.17
N PRO A 244 -24.08 -8.30 -19.04
CA PRO A 244 -23.35 -7.05 -18.87
C PRO A 244 -24.33 -5.86 -18.93
N PRO A 245 -24.11 -4.79 -18.14
CA PRO A 245 -24.91 -3.58 -18.26
C PRO A 245 -24.90 -3.14 -19.72
N GLN A 246 -26.08 -2.94 -20.32
CA GLN A 246 -26.19 -2.29 -21.61
C GLN A 246 -25.58 -0.89 -21.45
N GLU A 247 -24.35 -0.71 -21.92
CA GLU A 247 -23.82 0.62 -22.15
C GLU A 247 -24.75 1.24 -23.20
N ASP A 248 -25.53 2.25 -22.80
CA ASP A 248 -26.33 3.06 -23.71
C ASP A 248 -25.40 3.61 -24.79
N SER A 249 -25.37 2.91 -25.93
CA SER A 249 -24.60 3.27 -27.11
C SER A 249 -25.34 4.38 -27.86
N ASP A 250 -25.63 5.48 -27.18
CA ASP A 250 -26.16 6.70 -27.79
C ASP A 250 -25.00 7.65 -28.09
N LEU A 251 -24.08 7.18 -28.95
CA LEU A 251 -23.17 8.05 -29.70
C LEU A 251 -23.17 7.59 -31.16
N GLU A 252 -24.26 7.98 -31.82
CA GLU A 252 -24.41 8.30 -33.24
C GLU A 252 -23.46 7.59 -34.23
N SER A 253 -24.04 6.57 -34.83
CA SER A 253 -23.89 6.25 -36.25
C SER A 253 -24.04 7.50 -37.13
N SER A 254 -22.93 8.17 -37.44
CA SER A 254 -22.85 9.13 -38.54
C SER A 254 -21.41 9.24 -39.03
N GLN A 255 -20.94 8.19 -39.69
CA GLN A 255 -19.93 8.26 -40.76
C GLN A 255 -19.76 6.87 -41.41
N SER A 256 -20.73 6.50 -42.25
CA SER A 256 -20.55 5.46 -43.25
C SER A 256 -21.40 5.79 -44.47
N SER A 257 -20.81 6.51 -45.43
CA SER A 257 -21.19 6.47 -46.85
C SER A 257 -20.26 7.37 -47.66
N THR A 258 -19.21 6.78 -48.26
CA THR A 258 -18.78 7.03 -49.65
C THR A 258 -17.48 6.30 -49.95
N TRP A 259 -17.56 5.00 -50.24
CA TRP A 259 -16.59 4.33 -51.13
C TRP A 259 -17.28 3.18 -51.86
N LEU A 260 -17.37 3.34 -53.18
CA LEU A 260 -17.80 2.46 -54.29
C LEU A 260 -18.53 3.42 -55.25
N ASP A 261 -18.23 3.57 -56.54
CA ASP A 261 -17.41 2.83 -57.49
C ASP A 261 -17.45 3.71 -58.76
N THR A 262 -16.33 3.90 -59.46
CA THR A 262 -16.37 3.88 -60.93
C THR A 262 -14.98 3.65 -61.50
N SER A 263 -14.76 2.43 -61.95
CA SER A 263 -13.84 2.09 -63.03
C SER A 263 -14.01 3.02 -64.25
N GLN A 264 -12.92 3.52 -64.83
CA GLN A 264 -12.63 3.48 -66.28
C GLN A 264 -11.30 4.19 -66.62
N ASN A 265 -10.33 3.38 -67.07
CA ASN A 265 -9.29 3.78 -68.04
C ASN A 265 -10.01 3.93 -69.42
N PRO A 266 -9.56 4.71 -70.45
CA PRO A 266 -8.17 4.82 -70.88
C PRO A 266 -7.70 6.11 -71.61
N ARG A 267 -6.39 6.14 -71.92
CA ARG A 267 -5.68 6.78 -73.05
C ARG A 267 -4.86 8.06 -72.80
N SER A 268 -3.57 7.88 -73.10
CA SER A 268 -2.54 8.87 -73.47
C SER A 268 -2.99 9.79 -74.63
N PRO A 269 -2.25 10.89 -74.87
CA PRO A 269 -0.98 10.82 -75.59
C PRO A 269 0.25 11.14 -74.74
#